data_AF-A0AB35BFK3-F1
#
_entry.id   AF-A0AB35BFK3-F1
#
_cell.length_a   1.000
_cell.length_b   1.000
_cell.length_c   1.000
_cell.angle_alpha   90.00
_cell.angle_beta   90.00
_cell.angle_gamma   90.00
#
_symmetry.space_group_name_H-M   'P 1'
#
loop_
_entity.id
_entity.type
_entity.pdbx_description
1 polymer ?
#
loop_
_entity_poly.entity_id
_entity_poly.type
_entity_poly.pdbx_seq_one_letter_code
_entity_poly.pdbx_strand_id
1 'polypeptide(L)'
;MTSTRLNAIMARQDGVITLGQARATGMSESAVSRRVTTGQWRRLRRGVFLRADNPLTHAAALRAAVYGSGPDAVAYGPSAAW
;
A
#
# COMPACT_ATOMS: atom_id res chain seq x y z
N MET A 1 1.16 -18.96 2.22
CA MET A 1 0.58 -18.63 0.91
C MET A 1 0.03 -17.21 0.96
N THR A 2 0.61 -16.27 0.20
CA THR A 2 0.10 -14.90 0.13
C THR A 2 -1.24 -14.92 -0.61
N SER A 3 -2.29 -14.38 0.00
CA SER A 3 -3.65 -14.39 -0.58
C SER A 3 -3.67 -13.78 -1.98
N THR A 4 -4.23 -14.49 -2.97
CA THR A 4 -4.36 -14.03 -4.37
C THR A 4 -5.03 -12.65 -4.45
N ARG A 5 -6.00 -12.38 -3.57
CA ARG A 5 -6.71 -11.09 -3.50
C ARG A 5 -5.78 -9.94 -3.08
N LEU A 6 -4.86 -10.18 -2.16
CA LEU A 6 -3.90 -9.17 -1.73
C LEU A 6 -2.91 -8.82 -2.83
N ASN A 7 -2.39 -9.84 -3.52
CA ASN A 7 -1.48 -9.63 -4.64
C ASN A 7 -2.17 -8.88 -5.77
N ALA A 8 -3.45 -9.16 -6.04
CA ALA A 8 -4.24 -8.44 -7.03
C ALA A 8 -4.43 -6.96 -6.67
N ILE A 9 -4.70 -6.63 -5.40
CA ILE A 9 -4.80 -5.22 -4.94
C ILE A 9 -3.46 -4.51 -5.15
N MET A 10 -2.38 -5.12 -4.67
CA MET A 10 -1.04 -4.52 -4.79
C MET A 10 -0.63 -4.33 -6.25
N ALA A 11 -0.90 -5.30 -7.13
CA ALA A 11 -0.58 -5.19 -8.55
C ALA A 11 -1.30 -4.01 -9.23
N ARG A 12 -2.54 -3.71 -8.82
CA ARG A 12 -3.33 -2.59 -9.34
C ARG A 12 -2.97 -1.23 -8.73
N GLN A 13 -2.15 -1.24 -7.68
CA GLN A 13 -1.82 -0.06 -6.88
C GLN A 13 -0.30 0.15 -6.77
N ASP A 14 0.45 -0.23 -7.79
CA ASP A 14 1.89 0.04 -7.85
C ASP A 14 2.70 -0.63 -6.71
N GLY A 15 2.15 -1.70 -6.12
CA GLY A 15 2.69 -2.39 -4.95
C GLY A 15 2.27 -1.81 -3.62
N VAL A 16 1.46 -0.76 -3.61
CA VAL A 16 0.98 -0.07 -2.41
C VAL A 16 -0.27 -0.75 -1.88
N ILE A 17 -0.39 -0.85 -0.55
CA ILE A 17 -1.61 -1.29 0.14
C ILE A 17 -1.82 -0.47 1.41
N THR A 18 -3.08 -0.25 1.77
CA THR A 18 -3.42 0.29 3.10
C THR A 18 -3.64 -0.81 4.13
N LEU A 19 -3.52 -0.49 5.42
CA LEU A 19 -3.85 -1.40 6.51
C LEU A 19 -5.31 -1.88 6.40
N GLY A 20 -6.23 -0.98 6.04
CA GLY A 20 -7.65 -1.32 5.83
C GLY A 20 -7.84 -2.34 4.70
N GLN A 21 -7.16 -2.14 3.57
CA GLN A 21 -7.18 -3.08 2.44
C GLN A 21 -6.59 -4.44 2.82
N ALA A 22 -5.46 -4.46 3.52
CA ALA A 22 -4.86 -5.70 4.00
C ALA A 22 -5.82 -6.47 4.92
N ARG A 23 -6.46 -5.79 5.87
CA ARG A 23 -7.48 -6.38 6.76
C ARG A 23 -8.69 -6.90 6.01
N ALA A 24 -9.16 -6.18 4.98
CA ALA A 24 -10.27 -6.63 4.14
C ALA A 24 -9.95 -7.91 3.33
N THR A 25 -8.65 -8.24 3.16
CA THR A 25 -8.22 -9.53 2.59
C THR A 25 -8.08 -10.66 3.62
N GLY A 26 -8.44 -10.41 4.88
CA GLY A 26 -8.31 -11.37 5.99
C GLY A 26 -6.97 -11.31 6.72
N MET A 27 -6.13 -10.30 6.46
CA MET A 27 -4.83 -10.17 7.11
C MET A 27 -4.97 -9.58 8.51
N SER A 28 -4.38 -10.23 9.52
CA SER A 28 -4.26 -9.65 10.85
C SER A 28 -3.20 -8.54 10.90
N GLU A 29 -3.31 -7.65 11.88
CA GLU A 29 -2.31 -6.61 12.11
C GLU A 29 -0.94 -7.20 12.47
N SER A 30 -0.90 -8.32 13.21
CA SER A 30 0.32 -9.08 13.47
C SER A 30 0.98 -9.61 12.19
N ALA A 31 0.19 -10.05 11.21
CA ALA A 31 0.70 -10.50 9.92
C ALA A 31 1.21 -9.35 9.04
N VAL A 32 0.65 -8.15 9.18
CA VAL A 32 1.21 -6.92 8.57
C VAL A 32 2.52 -6.55 9.25
N SER A 33 2.52 -6.48 10.58
CA SER A 33 3.71 -6.16 11.38
C SER A 33 4.86 -7.10 11.05
N ARG A 34 4.61 -8.41 11.00
CA ARG A 34 5.60 -9.42 10.60
C ARG A 34 6.19 -9.14 9.21
N ARG A 35 5.39 -8.74 8.23
CA ARG A 35 5.90 -8.42 6.88
C ARG A 35 6.76 -7.16 6.87
N VAL A 36 6.45 -6.20 7.73
CA VAL A 36 7.27 -5.00 7.88
C VAL A 36 8.59 -5.35 8.56
N THR A 37 8.58 -6.12 9.65
CA THR A 37 9.79 -6.49 10.38
C THR A 37 10.71 -7.44 9.61
N THR A 38 10.15 -8.34 8.78
CA THR A 38 10.94 -9.20 7.90
C THR A 38 11.40 -8.51 6.62
N GLY A 39 11.09 -7.23 6.45
CA GLY A 39 11.47 -6.45 5.26
C GLY A 39 10.71 -6.82 3.99
N GLN A 40 9.69 -7.69 4.07
CA GLN A 40 8.84 -8.00 2.92
C GLN A 40 8.03 -6.79 2.48
N TRP A 41 7.60 -5.95 3.43
CA TRP A 41 6.89 -4.70 3.20
C TRP A 41 7.67 -3.53 3.80
N ARG A 42 7.64 -2.39 3.11
CA ARG A 42 8.21 -1.13 3.60
C ARG A 42 7.08 -0.18 3.96
N ARG A 43 7.16 0.46 5.13
CA ARG A 43 6.17 1.45 5.54
C ARG A 43 6.49 2.79 4.86
N LEU A 44 5.55 3.33 4.08
CA LEU A 44 5.71 4.64 3.41
C LEU A 44 5.05 5.78 4.18
N ARG A 45 3.88 5.52 4.78
CA ARG A 45 3.11 6.44 5.64
C ARG A 45 2.42 5.65 6.76
N ARG A 46 1.74 6.32 7.69
CA ARG A 46 0.92 5.64 8.70
C ARG A 46 -0.16 4.81 8.02
N GLY A 47 -0.16 3.50 8.23
CA GLY A 47 -1.14 2.59 7.64
C GLY A 47 -1.00 2.36 6.14
N VAL A 48 0.11 2.77 5.51
CA VAL A 48 0.37 2.58 4.08
C VAL A 48 1.72 1.90 3.86
N PHE A 49 1.71 0.82 3.09
CA PHE A 49 2.85 -0.07 2.90
C PHE A 49 3.10 -0.33 1.42
N LEU A 50 4.36 -0.54 1.07
CA LEU A 50 4.81 -0.95 -0.27
C LEU A 50 5.44 -2.35 -0.18
N ARG A 51 5.13 -3.21 -1.14
CA ARG A 51 5.82 -4.50 -1.30
C ARG A 51 7.31 -4.27 -1.63
N ALA A 52 8.23 -4.94 -0.95
CA ALA A 52 9.65 -4.64 -1.05
C ALA A 52 10.30 -5.01 -2.39
N ASP A 53 9.68 -5.92 -3.15
CA ASP A 53 10.05 -6.28 -4.52
C ASP A 53 9.57 -5.26 -5.56
N ASN A 54 8.76 -4.27 -5.17
CA ASN A 54 8.31 -3.21 -6.06
C ASN A 54 9.19 -1.95 -5.91
N PRO A 55 9.58 -1.31 -7.02
CA PRO A 55 10.28 -0.03 -6.98
C PRO A 55 9.39 1.07 -6.39
N LEU A 56 10.00 2.04 -5.71
CA LEU A 56 9.30 3.26 -5.31
C LEU A 56 9.22 4.21 -6.52
N THR A 57 8.20 4.02 -7.34
CA THR A 57 7.90 4.90 -8.47
C THR A 57 7.19 6.18 -8.01
N HIS A 58 7.11 7.18 -8.90
CA HIS A 58 6.28 8.37 -8.66
C HIS A 58 4.81 8.00 -8.43
N ALA A 59 4.31 6.96 -9.11
CA ALA A 59 3.02 6.28 -8.84
C ALA A 59 2.79 6.02 -7.36
N ALA A 60 3.73 5.23 -6.82
CA ALA A 60 3.59 4.59 -5.54
C ALA A 60 3.75 5.66 -4.46
N ALA A 61 4.65 6.63 -4.70
CA ALA A 61 4.82 7.80 -3.85
C ALA A 61 3.54 8.65 -3.80
N LEU A 62 2.96 9.00 -4.95
CA LEU A 62 1.72 9.79 -5.02
C LEU A 62 0.56 9.06 -4.37
N ARG A 63 0.34 7.79 -4.72
CA ARG A 63 -0.72 6.96 -4.14
C ARG A 63 -0.55 6.82 -2.63
N ALA A 64 0.68 6.62 -2.15
CA ALA A 64 0.94 6.54 -0.73
C ALA A 64 0.71 7.87 -0.01
N ALA A 65 0.96 9.00 -0.67
CA ALA A 65 0.63 10.32 -0.14
C ALA A 65 -0.89 10.50 -0.02
N VAL A 66 -1.65 10.18 -1.07
CA VAL A 66 -3.12 10.26 -1.07
C VAL A 66 -3.71 9.39 0.04
N TYR A 67 -3.36 8.10 0.08
CA TYR A 67 -3.85 7.19 1.12
C TYR A 67 -3.39 7.57 2.53
N GLY A 68 -2.24 8.23 2.66
CA GLY A 68 -1.74 8.72 3.94
C GLY A 68 -2.44 9.97 4.46
N SER A 69 -3.13 10.72 3.59
CA SER A 69 -3.77 12.00 3.92
C SER A 69 -5.20 11.84 4.48
N GLY A 70 -5.82 10.68 4.38
CA GLY A 70 -7.14 10.40 4.93
C GLY A 70 -8.04 9.59 3.99
N PRO A 71 -9.21 9.14 4.47
CA PRO A 71 -10.14 8.31 3.68
C PRO A 71 -10.72 9.05 2.47
N ASP A 72 -10.95 10.35 2.59
CA ASP A 72 -11.56 11.19 1.53
C ASP A 72 -10.53 12.02 0.75
N ALA A 73 -9.24 11.75 0.96
CA ALA A 73 -8.18 12.46 0.26
C ALA A 73 -8.13 12.06 -1.21
N VAL A 74 -8.00 13.06 -2.09
CA VAL A 74 -7.87 12.88 -3.53
C VAL A 74 -6.66 13.64 -4.05
N ALA A 75 -5.99 13.10 -5.08
CA ALA A 75 -4.99 13.85 -5.83
C ALA A 75 -5.68 14.96 -6.64
N TYR A 76 -5.03 16.12 -6.76
CA TYR A 76 -5.52 17.24 -7.56
C TYR A 76 -4.40 17.84 -8.41
N GLY A 77 -4.78 18.61 -9.43
CA GLY A 77 -3.83 19.23 -10.37
C GLY A 77 -3.10 18.21 -11.25
N PRO A 78 -1.88 18.53 -11.75
CA PRO A 78 -1.12 17.66 -12.65
C PRO A 78 -0.83 16.26 -12.08
N SER A 79 -0.78 16.13 -10.76
CA SER A 79 -0.59 14.83 -10.10
C SER A 79 -1.75 13.86 -10.35
N ALA A 80 -2.97 14.35 -10.59
CA ALA A 80 -4.14 13.51 -10.83
C ALA A 80 -4.14 12.80 -12.19
N ALA A 81 -3.23 13.17 -13.10
CA ALA A 81 -3.08 12.55 -14.41
C ALA A 81 -2.16 11.32 -14.42
N TRP A 82 -1.64 10.93 -13.24
CA TRP A 82 -0.69 9.83 -13.07
C TRP A 82 -1.38 8.45 -13.08
#